data_AF-A0A662UCT7-F1
#
_entry.id   AF-A0A662UCT7-F1
#
_cell.length_a   1.000
_cell.length_b   1.000
_cell.length_c   1.000
_cell.angle_alpha   90.00
_cell.angle_beta   90.00
_cell.angle_gamma   90.00
#
_symmetry.space_group_name_H-M   'P 1'
#
loop_
_entity.id
_entity.type
_entity.pdbx_description
1 polymer ?
#
loop_
_entity_poly.entity_id
_entity_poly.type
_entity_poly.pdbx_seq_one_letter_code
_entity_poly.pdbx_strand_id
1 'polypeptide(L)' 'LSAELNIPYEMKLEDYIFLTEHGAKDEYGFAFLPQIFVQYNDGSIKLVLSEIPLNERLKPDLEKAKKNILEKIT' A
#
# COMPACT_ATOMS: atom_id res chain seq x y z
N LEU A 1 -0.36 -12.07 0.22
CA LEU A 1 -0.27 -11.48 1.56
C LEU A 1 -1.58 -11.59 2.37
N SER A 2 -2.70 -10.97 1.97
CA SER A 2 -3.95 -11.05 2.74
C SER A 2 -4.41 -12.48 3.03
N ALA A 3 -4.40 -13.34 2.01
CA ALA A 3 -4.69 -14.77 2.15
C ALA A 3 -3.71 -15.51 3.08
N GLU A 4 -2.43 -15.15 3.06
CA GLU A 4 -1.39 -15.78 3.91
C GLU A 4 -1.55 -15.39 5.38
N LEU A 5 -1.97 -14.14 5.63
CA LEU A 5 -2.24 -13.61 6.97
C LEU A 5 -3.67 -13.91 7.44
N ASN A 6 -4.49 -14.55 6.61
CA ASN A 6 -5.91 -14.80 6.85
C ASN A 6 -6.69 -13.53 7.25
N ILE A 7 -6.46 -12.43 6.54
CA ILE A 7 -7.13 -11.13 6.74
C ILE A 7 -8.04 -10.78 5.54
N PRO A 8 -9.11 -10.00 5.76
CA PRO A 8 -9.95 -9.50 4.67
C PRO A 8 -9.15 -8.73 3.61
N TYR A 9 -9.60 -8.82 2.37
CA TYR A 9 -9.04 -8.09 1.24
C TYR A 9 -10.13 -7.27 0.56
N GLU A 10 -9.85 -6.00 0.31
CA GLU A 10 -10.70 -5.09 -0.44
C GLU A 10 -9.86 -4.41 -1.52
N MET A 11 -10.43 -4.25 -2.72
CA MET A 11 -9.86 -3.43 -3.79
C MET A 11 -10.75 -2.21 -3.99
N LYS A 12 -10.17 -1.02 -3.85
CA LYS A 12 -10.83 0.26 -4.14
C LYS A 12 -10.31 0.77 -5.49
N LEU A 13 -11.16 0.76 -6.51
CA LEU A 13 -10.83 1.26 -7.86
C LEU A 13 -11.26 2.72 -7.96
N GLU A 14 -10.35 3.59 -8.40
CA GLU A 14 -10.61 5.02 -8.65
C GLU A 14 -11.25 5.78 -7.46
N ASP A 15 -11.00 5.32 -6.22
CA ASP A 15 -11.45 5.99 -5.01
C ASP A 15 -10.52 7.17 -4.67
N TYR A 16 -10.70 8.26 -5.41
CA TYR A 16 -9.90 9.47 -5.24
C TYR A 16 -10.12 10.14 -3.89
N ILE A 17 -11.28 9.94 -3.24
CA ILE A 17 -11.54 10.48 -1.89
C ILE A 17 -10.63 9.76 -0.90
N PHE A 18 -10.62 8.43 -0.91
CA PHE A 18 -9.76 7.64 -0.04
C PHE A 18 -8.27 7.94 -0.24
N LEU A 19 -7.82 8.06 -1.50
CA LEU A 19 -6.44 8.43 -1.81
C LEU A 19 -6.11 9.86 -1.37
N THR A 20 -7.10 10.77 -1.40
CA THR A 20 -6.93 12.13 -0.91
C THR A 20 -6.78 12.16 0.61
N GLU A 21 -7.51 11.32 1.33
CA GLU A 21 -7.50 11.32 2.79
C GLU A 21 -6.32 10.53 3.38
N HIS A 22 -5.93 9.43 2.75
CA HIS A 22 -4.98 8.47 3.33
C HIS A 22 -3.74 8.20 2.48
N GLY A 23 -3.78 8.48 1.17
CA GLY A 23 -2.72 8.14 0.24
C GLY A 23 -1.50 9.06 0.31
N ALA A 24 -0.35 8.51 -0.08
CA ALA A 24 0.81 9.33 -0.39
C ALA A 24 0.57 10.11 -1.68
N LYS A 25 1.05 11.34 -1.71
CA LYS A 25 0.98 12.26 -2.84
C LYS A 25 2.35 12.86 -3.08
N ASP A 26 2.60 13.26 -4.32
CA ASP A 26 3.74 14.13 -4.63
C ASP A 26 3.52 15.57 -4.15
N GLU A 27 4.51 16.43 -4.43
CA GLU A 27 4.48 17.85 -4.09
C GLU A 27 3.34 18.63 -4.79
N TYR A 28 2.76 18.08 -5.86
CA TYR A 28 1.66 18.67 -6.61
C TYR A 28 0.29 18.07 -6.23
N GLY A 29 0.27 17.10 -5.30
CA GLY A 29 -0.95 16.46 -4.81
C GLY A 29 -1.41 15.24 -5.62
N PHE A 30 -0.61 14.76 -6.59
CA PHE A 30 -0.95 13.55 -7.35
C PHE A 30 -0.62 12.30 -6.56
N ALA A 31 -1.60 11.41 -6.44
CA ALA A 31 -1.41 10.08 -5.87
C ALA A 31 -0.91 9.12 -6.95
N PHE A 32 0.24 8.50 -6.72
CA PHE A 32 0.70 7.38 -7.54
C PHE A 32 -0.07 6.11 -7.17
N LEU A 33 -0.33 5.25 -8.15
CA LEU A 33 -0.98 3.96 -7.96
C LEU A 33 -0.09 2.83 -8.51
N PRO A 34 -0.13 1.62 -7.93
CA PRO A 34 -0.98 1.20 -6.81
C PRO A 34 -0.42 1.59 -5.44
N GLN A 35 -1.31 1.81 -4.47
CA GLN A 35 -0.96 1.94 -3.04
C GLN A 35 -1.66 0.84 -2.23
N ILE A 36 -1.03 0.41 -1.13
CA ILE A 36 -1.55 -0.63 -0.24
C ILE A 36 -1.68 -0.05 1.17
N PHE A 37 -2.83 -0.32 1.78
CA PHE A 37 -3.20 0.14 3.11
C PHE A 37 -3.54 -1.05 4.00
N VAL A 38 -3.45 -0.82 5.31
CA VAL A 38 -3.99 -1.72 6.34
C VAL A 38 -4.98 -0.92 7.18
N GLN A 39 -6.14 -1.50 7.44
CA GLN A 39 -7.09 -1.01 8.43
C GLN A 39 -6.97 -1.86 9.69
N TYR A 40 -6.73 -1.21 10.83
CA TYR A 40 -6.66 -1.87 12.13
C TYR A 40 -8.05 -1.96 12.78
N ASN A 41 -8.17 -2.77 13.84
CA ASN A 41 -9.43 -3.00 14.54
C ASN A 41 -10.02 -1.74 15.21
N ASP A 42 -9.20 -0.72 15.47
CA ASP A 42 -9.63 0.59 15.97
C ASP A 42 -10.16 1.51 14.86
N GLY A 43 -10.18 1.02 13.61
CA GLY A 43 -10.59 1.76 12.42
C GLY A 43 -9.48 2.60 11.79
N SER A 44 -8.28 2.66 12.39
CA SER A 44 -7.17 3.44 11.83
C SER A 44 -6.67 2.85 10.52
N ILE A 45 -6.35 3.73 9.55
CA ILE A 45 -5.84 3.36 8.23
C ILE A 45 -4.37 3.77 8.13
N LYS A 46 -3.52 2.82 7.76
CA LYS A 46 -2.08 3.03 7.58
C LYS A 46 -1.64 2.67 6.16
N LEU A 47 -0.98 3.61 5.49
CA LEU A 47 -0.31 3.38 4.22
C LEU A 47 0.95 2.53 4.43
N VAL A 48 0.96 1.31 3.86
CA VAL A 48 2.08 0.37 4.00
C VAL A 48 2.92 0.25 2.73
N LEU A 49 2.39 0.59 1.57
CA LEU A 49 3.15 0.67 0.32
C LEU A 49 2.61 1.78 -0.57
N SER A 50 3.45 2.76 -0.91
CA SER A 50 3.11 3.85 -1.85
C SER A 50 3.78 3.70 -3.22
N GLU A 51 4.84 2.89 -3.29
CA GLU A 51 5.61 2.64 -4.49
C GLU A 51 6.13 1.21 -4.47
N ILE A 52 6.09 0.52 -5.61
CA ILE A 52 6.62 -0.82 -5.73
C ILE A 52 8.15 -0.71 -5.89
N PRO A 53 8.95 -1.27 -4.96
CA PRO A 53 10.40 -1.27 -5.10
C PRO A 53 10.83 -1.98 -6.38
N LEU A 54 11.94 -1.55 -6.94
CA LEU A 54 12.56 -2.18 -8.11
C LEU A 54 13.74 -3.05 -7.70
N ASN A 55 13.96 -4.13 -8.46
CA ASN A 55 15.16 -4.95 -8.37
C ASN A 55 16.30 -4.37 -9.22
N GLU A 56 17.46 -5.04 -9.22
CA GLU A 56 18.66 -4.63 -9.96
C GLU A 56 18.47 -4.50 -11.48
N ARG A 57 17.41 -5.12 -12.03
CA ARG A 57 17.04 -5.05 -13.45
C ARG A 57 15.96 -4.01 -13.74
N LEU A 58 15.68 -3.12 -12.78
CA LEU A 58 14.61 -2.12 -12.84
C LEU A 58 13.23 -2.74 -13.10
N LYS A 59 12.98 -3.93 -12.56
CA LYS A 59 11.67 -4.59 -12.57
C LYS A 59 11.05 -4.58 -11.18
N PRO A 60 9.71 -4.61 -11.06
CA PRO A 60 9.04 -4.75 -9.76
C PRO A 60 9.61 -5.89 -8.92
N ASP A 61 9.97 -5.58 -7.67
CA ASP A 61 10.47 -6.51 -6.67
C ASP A 61 9.36 -6.81 -5.64
N LEU A 62 8.54 -7.81 -5.96
CA LEU A 62 7.36 -8.16 -5.15
C LEU A 62 7.74 -8.74 -3.79
N GLU A 63 8.87 -9.43 -3.69
CA GLU A 63 9.36 -9.98 -2.42
C GLU A 63 9.83 -8.86 -1.48
N LYS A 64 10.59 -7.89 -2.01
CA LYS A 64 10.95 -6.71 -1.24
C LYS A 64 9.73 -5.87 -0.86
N ALA A 65 8.76 -5.73 -1.75
CA ALA A 65 7.49 -5.05 -1.44
C ALA A 65 6.78 -5.72 -0.25
N LYS A 66 6.66 -7.05 -0.29
CA LYS A 66 6.06 -7.85 0.79
C LYS A 66 6.81 -7.68 2.11
N LYS A 67 8.14 -7.73 2.09
CA LYS A 67 8.98 -7.48 3.26
C LYS A 67 8.74 -6.09 3.85
N ASN A 68 8.79 -5.05 3.01
CA ASN A 68 8.56 -3.67 3.44
C ASN A 68 7.16 -3.48 4.06
N ILE A 69 6.15 -4.16 3.51
CA ILE A 69 4.79 -4.14 4.07
C ILE A 69 4.78 -4.76 5.47
N LEU A 70 5.35 -5.96 5.62
CA LEU A 70 5.40 -6.66 6.91
C LEU A 70 6.15 -5.86 7.97
N GLU A 71 7.29 -5.25 7.63
CA GLU A 71 8.07 -4.38 8.53
C GLU A 71 7.29 -3.16 9.03
N LYS A 72 6.27 -2.69 8.28
CA LYS A 72 5.41 -1.58 8.71
C LYS A 72 4.21 -2.01 9.53
N ILE A 73 3.80 -3.27 9.47
CA ILE A 73 2.64 -3.79 10.19
C ILE A 73 3.03 -4.31 11.58
N THR A 74 4.25 -4.83 11.71
CA THR A 74 4.82 -5.37 12.95
C THR A 74 5.47 -4.27 13.78
#